data_AF-A0A0D0DE95-F1
#
_entry.id   AF-A0A0D0DE95-F1
#
_cell.length_a   1.000
_cell.length_b   1.000
_cell.length_c   1.000
_cell.angle_alpha   90.00
_cell.angle_beta   90.00
_cell.angle_gamma   90.00
#
_symmetry.space_group_name_H-M   'P 1'
#
loop_
_entity.id
_entity.type
_entity.pdbx_description
1 polymer ?
#
loop_
_entity_poly.entity_id
_entity_poly.type
_entity_poly.pdbx_seq_one_letter_code
_entity_poly.pdbx_strand_id
1 'polypeptide(L)'
;MLLKIFALLLQKASGTDDKKLAEAKAILEAKDFKHTLKHRITACLLSPNLTTYVTDTTDHIMMFMQEHNDLFKVPKIFFEDTELNKSLKKLVTDTLAACQGQIKSWLIKSLCQGNSIMDVLQALSMGNMEINATHWTCFSFLRFCLQIFLIGTCSFSKVSLPVLFMPNLVNYLHMDLYDIVQDVSGFSVEDLTKMHQLKPSNENNDEDYLGDADTEGETDDEYRDANVGGSSQGQGREGDSEGLIGHRDLEDQAMEQTDKGEMDYRDEGKGKDNDEGETLNNKCLEQCQQFAKENSTTPAEYEKVLGRILAARSHQLPGTQEIQQAA
;
A
#
# COMPACT_ATOMS: atom_id res chain seq x y z
N MET A 1 32.68 -52.86 -7.70
CA MET A 1 33.00 -51.71 -8.56
C MET A 1 31.78 -50.80 -8.77
N LEU A 2 30.60 -51.35 -9.07
CA LEU A 2 29.32 -50.62 -9.21
C LEU A 2 28.94 -49.74 -7.99
N LEU A 3 29.10 -50.24 -6.76
CA LEU A 3 28.82 -49.46 -5.53
C LEU A 3 29.68 -48.19 -5.39
N LYS A 4 30.94 -48.22 -5.84
CA LYS A 4 31.82 -47.04 -5.83
C LYS A 4 31.39 -46.02 -6.91
N ILE A 5 30.93 -46.50 -8.06
CA ILE A 5 30.40 -45.63 -9.13
C ILE A 5 29.11 -44.95 -8.67
N PHE A 6 28.22 -45.69 -8.01
CA PHE A 6 26.98 -45.15 -7.45
C PHE A 6 27.25 -44.11 -6.35
N ALA A 7 28.18 -44.39 -5.43
CA ALA A 7 28.59 -43.45 -4.40
C ALA A 7 29.22 -42.18 -4.99
N LEU A 8 30.06 -42.30 -6.01
CA LEU A 8 30.66 -41.14 -6.70
C LEU A 8 29.62 -40.33 -7.49
N LEU A 9 28.62 -40.98 -8.10
CA LEU A 9 27.52 -40.30 -8.78
C LEU A 9 26.60 -39.57 -7.80
N LEU A 10 26.28 -40.19 -6.66
CA LEU A 10 25.53 -39.54 -5.58
C LEU A 10 26.30 -38.37 -4.97
N GLN A 11 27.61 -38.51 -4.75
CA GLN A 11 28.46 -37.47 -4.20
C GLN A 11 28.68 -36.30 -5.19
N LYS A 12 28.74 -36.61 -6.49
CA LYS A 12 28.81 -35.59 -7.55
C LYS A 12 27.46 -34.90 -7.76
N ALA A 13 26.34 -35.63 -7.66
CA ALA A 13 25.00 -35.05 -7.68
C ALA A 13 24.81 -34.12 -6.47
N SER A 14 25.11 -34.59 -5.26
CA SER A 14 24.98 -33.79 -4.03
C SER A 14 25.86 -32.54 -4.06
N GLY A 15 27.13 -32.65 -4.48
CA GLY A 15 28.02 -31.49 -4.57
C GLY A 15 27.64 -30.47 -5.65
N THR A 16 26.90 -30.88 -6.69
CA THR A 16 26.38 -29.98 -7.73
C THR A 16 25.12 -29.25 -7.24
N ASP A 17 24.27 -29.94 -6.48
CA ASP A 17 23.04 -29.37 -5.91
C ASP A 17 23.36 -28.42 -4.75
N ASP A 18 24.34 -28.73 -3.91
CA ASP A 18 24.83 -27.84 -2.85
C ASP A 18 25.38 -26.52 -3.42
N LYS A 19 26.10 -26.59 -4.55
CA LYS A 19 26.62 -25.41 -5.23
C LYS A 19 25.50 -24.54 -5.81
N LYS A 20 24.51 -25.16 -6.46
CA LYS A 20 23.33 -24.44 -7.00
C LYS A 20 22.51 -23.81 -5.89
N LEU A 21 22.35 -24.50 -4.75
CA LEU A 21 21.67 -23.96 -3.57
C LEU A 21 22.40 -22.74 -3.01
N ALA A 22 23.74 -22.80 -2.92
CA ALA A 22 24.56 -21.67 -2.48
C ALA A 22 24.47 -20.48 -3.45
N GLU A 23 24.49 -20.73 -4.76
CA GLU A 23 24.29 -19.69 -5.79
C GLU A 23 22.89 -19.07 -5.67
N ALA A 24 21.84 -19.87 -5.45
CA ALA A 24 20.48 -19.38 -5.24
C ALA A 24 20.35 -18.54 -3.95
N LYS A 25 20.97 -18.97 -2.85
CA LYS A 25 21.04 -18.17 -1.61
C LYS A 25 21.75 -16.84 -1.85
N ALA A 26 22.84 -16.83 -2.63
CA ALA A 26 23.55 -15.60 -2.99
C ALA A 26 22.68 -14.63 -3.81
N ILE A 27 21.81 -15.14 -4.70
CA ILE A 27 20.86 -14.32 -5.46
C ILE A 27 19.86 -13.62 -4.53
N LEU A 28 19.30 -14.32 -3.52
CA LEU A 28 18.37 -13.70 -2.56
C LEU A 28 19.02 -12.56 -1.77
N GLU A 29 20.32 -12.69 -1.49
CA GLU A 29 21.08 -11.66 -0.76
C GLU A 29 21.57 -10.52 -1.65
N ALA A 30 21.54 -10.69 -2.97
CA ALA A 30 22.01 -9.68 -3.91
C ALA A 30 21.17 -8.39 -3.82
N LYS A 31 21.85 -7.23 -3.72
CA LYS A 31 21.20 -5.92 -3.62
C LYS A 31 20.29 -5.65 -4.82
N ASP A 32 20.73 -5.97 -6.03
CA ASP A 32 19.95 -5.76 -7.26
C ASP A 32 18.67 -6.58 -7.29
N PHE A 33 18.71 -7.81 -6.74
CA PHE A 33 17.54 -8.66 -6.62
C PHE A 33 16.54 -8.06 -5.62
N LYS A 34 17.00 -7.69 -4.41
CA LYS A 34 16.16 -7.06 -3.38
C LYS A 34 15.53 -5.75 -3.89
N HIS A 35 16.29 -4.95 -4.62
CA HIS A 35 15.81 -3.73 -5.25
C HIS A 35 14.72 -4.01 -6.30
N THR A 36 14.96 -4.96 -7.21
CA THR A 36 13.97 -5.38 -8.21
C THR A 36 12.70 -5.91 -7.55
N LEU A 37 12.84 -6.74 -6.51
CA LEU A 37 11.73 -7.28 -5.75
C LEU A 37 10.91 -6.17 -5.09
N LYS A 38 11.56 -5.19 -4.45
CA LYS A 38 10.92 -4.02 -3.87
C LYS A 38 10.07 -3.26 -4.90
N HIS A 39 10.61 -3.02 -6.10
CA HIS A 39 9.88 -2.34 -7.18
C HIS A 39 8.65 -3.13 -7.62
N ARG A 40 8.80 -4.44 -7.85
CA ARG A 40 7.68 -5.28 -8.28
C ARG A 40 6.60 -5.40 -7.20
N ILE A 41 6.98 -5.56 -5.93
CA ILE A 41 6.04 -5.56 -4.80
C ILE A 41 5.35 -4.20 -4.68
N THR A 42 6.06 -3.08 -4.83
CA THR A 42 5.45 -1.75 -4.81
C THR A 42 4.40 -1.62 -5.92
N ALA A 43 4.71 -2.06 -7.15
CA ALA A 43 3.74 -2.06 -8.24
C ALA A 43 2.52 -2.95 -7.94
N CYS A 44 2.73 -4.10 -7.29
CA CYS A 44 1.66 -4.97 -6.83
C CYS A 44 0.75 -4.27 -5.80
N LEU A 45 1.33 -3.57 -4.82
CA LEU A 45 0.59 -2.81 -3.80
C LEU A 45 -0.22 -1.63 -4.37
N LEU A 46 0.26 -1.06 -5.48
CA LEU A 46 -0.40 0.06 -6.15
C LEU A 46 -1.41 -0.41 -7.20
N SER A 47 -1.40 -1.70 -7.54
CA SER A 47 -2.31 -2.26 -8.54
C SER A 47 -3.75 -2.25 -8.00
N PRO A 48 -4.73 -1.78 -8.79
CA PRO A 48 -6.15 -1.75 -8.38
C PRO A 48 -6.74 -3.15 -8.16
N ASN A 49 -6.16 -4.19 -8.78
CA ASN A 49 -6.70 -5.54 -8.78
C ASN A 49 -6.12 -6.43 -7.66
N LEU A 50 -5.07 -5.95 -6.98
CA LEU A 50 -4.46 -6.70 -5.91
C LEU A 50 -4.98 -6.13 -4.60
N THR A 51 -5.80 -6.91 -3.90
CA THR A 51 -6.32 -6.56 -2.58
C THR A 51 -5.23 -6.67 -1.51
N THR A 52 -4.11 -5.97 -1.71
CA THR A 52 -2.90 -6.06 -0.89
C THR A 52 -3.01 -5.49 0.53
N TYR A 53 -4.24 -5.14 0.89
CA TYR A 53 -4.63 -4.64 2.20
C TYR A 53 -5.50 -5.67 2.96
N VAL A 54 -5.65 -6.86 2.39
CA VAL A 54 -6.37 -8.00 2.98
C VAL A 54 -5.38 -8.88 3.75
N THR A 55 -5.90 -9.67 4.69
CA THR A 55 -5.14 -10.73 5.35
C THR A 55 -4.44 -11.62 4.32
N ASP A 56 -3.30 -12.18 4.70
CA ASP A 56 -2.55 -13.13 3.86
C ASP A 56 -1.97 -12.52 2.57
N THR A 57 -1.75 -11.19 2.54
CA THR A 57 -1.13 -10.50 1.38
C THR A 57 0.20 -11.13 0.96
N THR A 58 1.03 -11.56 1.91
CA THR A 58 2.28 -12.27 1.59
C THR A 58 2.01 -13.53 0.77
N ASP A 59 1.02 -14.33 1.14
CA ASP A 59 0.71 -15.58 0.45
C ASP A 59 0.13 -15.34 -0.94
N HIS A 60 -0.73 -14.34 -1.09
CA HIS A 60 -1.21 -13.91 -2.41
C HIS A 60 -0.07 -13.45 -3.32
N ILE A 61 0.89 -12.67 -2.80
CA ILE A 61 2.07 -12.26 -3.56
C ILE A 61 2.95 -13.47 -3.90
N MET A 62 3.16 -14.41 -2.97
CA MET A 62 3.95 -15.61 -3.23
C MET A 62 3.32 -16.48 -4.33
N MET A 63 2.00 -16.66 -4.34
CA MET A 63 1.28 -17.36 -5.41
C MET A 63 1.42 -16.63 -6.74
N PHE A 64 1.19 -15.32 -6.76
CA PHE A 64 1.34 -14.50 -7.96
C PHE A 64 2.77 -14.53 -8.51
N MET A 65 3.78 -14.48 -7.64
CA MET A 65 5.19 -14.61 -8.01
C MET A 65 5.52 -15.99 -8.58
N GLN A 66 4.89 -17.05 -8.10
CA GLN A 66 5.11 -18.40 -8.63
C GLN A 66 4.51 -18.54 -10.03
N GLU A 67 3.29 -18.03 -10.24
CA GLU A 67 2.58 -18.01 -11.51
C GLU A 67 3.30 -17.15 -12.56
N HIS A 68 3.87 -16.01 -12.14
CA HIS A 68 4.54 -15.03 -12.99
C HIS A 68 6.03 -14.86 -12.65
N ASN A 69 6.73 -15.97 -12.44
CA ASN A 69 8.12 -15.98 -11.97
C ASN A 69 9.11 -15.23 -12.90
N ASP A 70 8.80 -15.13 -14.19
CA ASP A 70 9.53 -14.37 -15.20
C ASP A 70 9.47 -12.86 -14.94
N LEU A 71 8.30 -12.34 -14.54
CA LEU A 71 8.09 -10.92 -14.23
C LEU A 71 8.95 -10.47 -13.04
N PHE A 72 9.09 -11.35 -12.04
CA PHE A 72 9.89 -11.12 -10.84
C PHE A 72 11.35 -11.55 -11.01
N LYS A 73 11.71 -12.20 -12.13
CA LYS A 73 13.03 -12.80 -12.37
C LYS A 73 13.45 -13.76 -11.26
N VAL A 74 12.50 -14.55 -10.75
CA VAL A 74 12.72 -15.54 -9.70
C VAL A 74 12.81 -16.94 -10.33
N PRO A 75 13.96 -17.61 -10.28
CA PRO A 75 14.07 -18.99 -10.75
C PRO A 75 13.08 -19.96 -10.07
N LYS A 76 12.56 -20.94 -10.81
CA LYS A 76 11.58 -21.93 -10.30
C LYS A 76 12.08 -22.72 -9.09
N ILE A 77 13.39 -22.95 -9.00
CA ILE A 77 14.03 -23.64 -7.87
C ILE A 77 13.70 -23.00 -6.51
N PHE A 78 13.42 -21.69 -6.46
CA PHE A 78 13.00 -21.01 -5.22
C PHE A 78 11.63 -21.46 -4.71
N PHE A 79 10.78 -22.03 -5.56
CA PHE A 79 9.47 -22.54 -5.18
C PHE A 79 9.47 -24.06 -4.97
N GLU A 80 10.43 -24.77 -5.57
CA GLU A 80 10.56 -26.24 -5.47
C GLU A 80 11.34 -26.66 -4.21
N ASP A 81 12.37 -25.90 -3.82
CA ASP A 81 13.16 -26.15 -2.62
C ASP A 81 12.53 -25.50 -1.38
N THR A 82 12.34 -26.27 -0.31
CA THR A 82 11.64 -25.81 0.89
C THR A 82 12.41 -24.74 1.66
N GLU A 83 13.75 -24.81 1.71
CA GLU A 83 14.56 -23.80 2.41
C GLU A 83 14.60 -22.48 1.65
N LEU A 84 14.80 -22.55 0.33
CA LEU A 84 14.78 -21.39 -0.55
C LEU A 84 13.39 -20.73 -0.56
N ASN A 85 12.32 -21.51 -0.59
CA ASN A 85 10.95 -21.00 -0.53
C ASN A 85 10.69 -20.25 0.78
N LYS A 86 11.10 -20.83 1.91
CA LYS A 86 10.99 -20.16 3.22
C LYS A 86 11.81 -18.87 3.27
N SER A 87 13.01 -18.88 2.71
CA SER A 87 13.89 -17.70 2.66
C SER A 87 13.32 -16.60 1.78
N LEU A 88 12.79 -16.96 0.60
CA LEU A 88 12.09 -16.05 -0.30
C LEU A 88 10.83 -15.48 0.36
N LYS A 89 9.99 -16.31 0.99
CA LYS A 89 8.78 -15.86 1.69
C LYS A 89 9.10 -14.88 2.82
N LYS A 90 10.17 -15.13 3.58
CA LYS A 90 10.67 -14.17 4.59
C LYS A 90 11.05 -12.85 3.94
N LEU A 91 11.88 -12.88 2.89
CA LEU A 91 12.31 -11.68 2.17
C LEU A 91 11.14 -10.89 1.58
N VAL A 92 10.15 -11.57 1.00
CA VAL A 92 8.91 -10.96 0.48
C VAL A 92 8.13 -10.31 1.61
N THR A 93 7.99 -10.96 2.76
CA THR A 93 7.29 -10.41 3.94
C THR A 93 7.97 -9.13 4.44
N ASP A 94 9.30 -9.17 4.60
CA ASP A 94 10.07 -8.02 5.08
C ASP A 94 9.97 -6.85 4.08
N THR A 95 10.09 -7.15 2.77
CA THR A 95 9.98 -6.16 1.70
C THR A 95 8.57 -5.58 1.63
N LEU A 96 7.53 -6.40 1.80
CA LEU A 96 6.13 -5.98 1.82
C LEU A 96 5.87 -5.00 2.97
N ALA A 97 6.31 -5.35 4.19
CA ALA A 97 6.17 -4.49 5.35
C ALA A 97 6.87 -3.13 5.14
N ALA A 98 8.08 -3.14 4.57
CA ALA A 98 8.80 -1.92 4.24
C ALA A 98 8.06 -1.06 3.20
N CYS A 99 7.51 -1.68 2.14
CA CYS A 99 6.75 -0.97 1.11
C CYS A 99 5.44 -0.39 1.66
N GLN A 100 4.70 -1.14 2.47
CA GLN A 100 3.49 -0.67 3.14
C GLN A 100 3.80 0.49 4.10
N GLY A 101 4.90 0.40 4.86
CA GLY A 101 5.39 1.49 5.71
C GLY A 101 5.72 2.75 4.90
N GLN A 102 6.36 2.58 3.74
CA GLN A 102 6.67 3.68 2.82
C GLN A 102 5.38 4.32 2.27
N ILE A 103 4.42 3.54 1.77
CA ILE A 103 3.13 4.04 1.28
C ILE A 103 2.40 4.82 2.38
N LYS A 104 2.33 4.26 3.60
CA LYS A 104 1.72 4.93 4.75
C LYS A 104 2.41 6.27 5.07
N SER A 105 3.74 6.30 5.08
CA SER A 105 4.52 7.52 5.33
C SER A 105 4.22 8.60 4.28
N TRP A 106 4.18 8.22 3.01
CA TRP A 106 3.84 9.13 1.91
C TRP A 106 2.40 9.65 1.98
N LEU A 107 1.44 8.79 2.35
CA LEU A 107 0.05 9.19 2.58
C LEU A 107 -0.06 10.21 3.72
N ILE A 108 0.58 9.96 4.87
CA ILE A 108 0.62 10.91 5.99
C ILE A 108 1.22 12.24 5.54
N LYS A 109 2.38 12.20 4.87
CA LYS A 109 3.04 13.41 4.36
C LYS A 109 2.13 14.17 3.39
N SER A 110 1.42 13.47 2.51
CA SER A 110 0.49 14.07 1.55
C SER A 110 -0.68 14.78 2.23
N LEU A 111 -1.16 14.25 3.36
CA LEU A 111 -2.19 14.89 4.17
C LEU A 111 -1.63 16.16 4.81
N CYS A 112 -0.50 16.08 5.52
CA CYS A 112 0.13 17.23 6.18
C CYS A 112 0.40 18.40 5.22
N GLN A 113 0.85 18.08 4.00
CA GLN A 113 1.29 19.07 3.02
C GLN A 113 0.19 19.48 2.03
N GLY A 114 -0.96 18.79 2.03
CA GLY A 114 -2.01 19.02 1.04
C GLY A 114 -1.60 18.62 -0.39
N ASN A 115 -0.67 17.69 -0.55
CA ASN A 115 -0.19 17.27 -1.87
C ASN A 115 -1.30 16.54 -2.64
N SER A 116 -1.28 16.68 -3.97
CA SER A 116 -2.14 15.90 -4.86
C SER A 116 -1.82 14.41 -4.73
N ILE A 117 -2.87 13.58 -4.77
CA ILE A 117 -2.74 12.11 -4.82
C ILE A 117 -1.95 11.68 -6.06
N MET A 118 -2.10 12.40 -7.18
CA MET A 118 -1.39 12.11 -8.42
C MET A 118 0.12 12.27 -8.24
N ASP A 119 0.57 13.36 -7.63
CA ASP A 119 2.00 13.64 -7.40
C ASP A 119 2.63 12.59 -6.46
N VAL A 120 1.90 12.22 -5.41
CA VAL A 120 2.34 11.21 -4.45
C VAL A 120 2.48 9.85 -5.10
N LEU A 121 1.49 9.46 -5.91
CA LEU A 121 1.50 8.19 -6.61
C LEU A 121 2.62 8.15 -7.66
N GLN A 122 2.83 9.24 -8.39
CA GLN A 122 3.93 9.37 -9.35
C GLN A 122 5.31 9.23 -8.66
N ALA A 123 5.47 9.84 -7.48
CA ALA A 123 6.70 9.70 -6.70
C ALA A 123 6.90 8.27 -6.17
N LEU A 124 5.82 7.58 -5.78
CA LEU A 124 5.86 6.19 -5.31
C LEU A 124 6.12 5.18 -6.43
N SER A 125 5.59 5.42 -7.64
CA SER A 125 5.79 4.52 -8.79
C SER A 125 7.21 4.59 -9.35
N MET A 126 7.95 5.67 -9.05
CA MET A 126 9.31 5.91 -9.54
C MET A 126 9.41 5.79 -11.07
N GLY A 127 8.33 6.11 -11.79
CA GLY A 127 8.26 6.03 -13.26
C GLY A 127 8.18 4.61 -13.83
N ASN A 128 8.07 3.57 -13.00
CA ASN A 128 8.10 2.17 -13.44
C ASN A 128 6.73 1.61 -13.84
N MET A 129 5.67 2.42 -13.74
CA MET A 129 4.30 2.01 -13.98
C MET A 129 3.53 3.16 -14.62
N GLU A 130 2.75 2.85 -15.66
CA GLU A 130 1.81 3.79 -16.24
C GLU A 130 0.64 3.98 -15.25
N ILE A 131 0.51 5.21 -14.77
CA ILE A 131 -0.52 5.57 -13.80
C ILE A 131 -1.78 6.00 -14.55
N ASN A 132 -2.92 5.45 -14.15
CA ASN A 132 -4.23 5.76 -14.72
C ASN A 132 -5.28 5.96 -13.60
N ALA A 133 -6.53 6.20 -13.99
CA ALA A 133 -7.65 6.48 -13.08
C ALA A 133 -7.89 5.40 -12.02
N THR A 134 -7.66 4.12 -12.34
CA THR A 134 -7.85 3.03 -11.37
C THR A 134 -6.84 3.09 -10.23
N HIS A 135 -5.58 3.44 -10.53
CA HIS A 135 -4.55 3.64 -9.52
C HIS A 135 -4.86 4.85 -8.63
N TRP A 136 -5.33 5.96 -9.22
CA TRP A 136 -5.78 7.13 -8.45
C TRP A 136 -6.94 6.79 -7.51
N THR A 137 -7.88 5.97 -7.98
CA THR A 137 -9.04 5.53 -7.20
C THR A 137 -8.58 4.70 -6.00
N CYS A 138 -7.71 3.71 -6.22
CA CYS A 138 -7.11 2.90 -5.16
C CYS A 138 -6.39 3.78 -4.12
N PHE A 139 -5.53 4.70 -4.58
CA PHE A 139 -4.78 5.55 -3.68
C PHE A 139 -5.64 6.57 -2.92
N SER A 140 -6.70 7.07 -3.55
CA SER A 140 -7.71 7.92 -2.91
C SER A 140 -8.44 7.17 -1.81
N PHE A 141 -8.83 5.92 -2.07
CA PHE A 141 -9.45 5.04 -1.08
C PHE A 141 -8.51 4.77 0.10
N LEU A 142 -7.22 4.54 -0.14
CA LEU A 142 -6.25 4.36 0.95
C LEU A 142 -6.05 5.61 1.80
N ARG A 143 -5.95 6.78 1.16
CA ARG A 143 -5.86 8.07 1.86
C ARG A 143 -7.10 8.30 2.73
N PHE A 144 -8.27 7.98 2.19
CA PHE A 144 -9.54 8.05 2.90
C PHE A 144 -9.60 7.09 4.10
N CYS A 145 -9.23 5.82 3.93
CA CYS A 145 -9.15 4.86 5.02
C CYS A 145 -8.17 5.30 6.11
N LEU A 146 -7.02 5.86 5.71
CA LEU A 146 -6.04 6.41 6.65
C LEU A 146 -6.61 7.59 7.45
N GLN A 147 -7.40 8.48 6.83
CA GLN A 147 -8.04 9.59 7.54
C GLN A 147 -8.99 9.07 8.62
N ILE A 148 -9.87 8.11 8.29
CA ILE A 148 -10.77 7.48 9.27
C ILE A 148 -9.97 6.85 10.40
N PHE A 149 -8.93 6.08 10.06
CA PHE A 149 -8.07 5.44 11.05
C PHE A 149 -7.38 6.44 11.99
N LEU A 150 -6.85 7.56 11.45
CA LEU A 150 -6.19 8.59 12.26
C LEU A 150 -7.17 9.32 13.19
N ILE A 151 -8.41 9.56 12.73
CA ILE A 151 -9.48 10.11 13.56
C ILE A 151 -9.83 9.13 14.68
N GLY A 152 -10.09 7.86 14.35
CA GLY A 152 -10.48 6.84 15.33
C GLY A 152 -9.41 6.51 16.37
N THR A 153 -8.14 6.74 16.03
CA THR A 153 -7.01 6.56 16.96
C THR A 153 -6.61 7.85 17.67
N CYS A 154 -7.33 8.95 17.47
CA CYS A 154 -7.01 10.28 18.01
C CYS A 154 -5.55 10.73 17.74
N SER A 155 -4.93 10.26 16.65
CA SER A 155 -3.51 10.45 16.39
C SER A 155 -3.22 11.81 15.71
N PHE A 156 -3.68 12.90 16.35
CA PHE A 156 -3.61 14.26 15.80
C PHE A 156 -2.22 14.92 15.89
N SER A 157 -1.27 14.28 16.58
CA SER A 157 0.11 14.78 16.69
C SER A 157 0.85 14.83 15.35
N LYS A 158 0.41 14.02 14.37
CA LYS A 158 1.01 13.96 13.04
C LYS A 158 0.26 14.80 12.01
N VAL A 159 -1.07 14.80 12.09
CA VAL A 159 -1.96 15.51 11.15
C VAL A 159 -3.09 16.13 11.96
N SER A 160 -3.29 17.43 11.81
CA SER A 160 -4.35 18.13 12.55
C SER A 160 -5.74 17.70 12.08
N LEU A 161 -6.72 17.73 12.99
CA LEU A 161 -8.09 17.33 12.65
C LEU A 161 -8.70 18.13 11.49
N PRO A 162 -8.50 19.46 11.35
CA PRO A 162 -9.04 20.21 10.20
C PRO A 162 -8.52 19.72 8.83
N VAL A 163 -7.35 19.07 8.79
CA VAL A 163 -6.79 18.47 7.58
C VAL A 163 -7.34 17.05 7.35
N LEU A 164 -7.63 16.33 8.42
CA LEU A 164 -8.21 14.98 8.35
C LEU A 164 -9.70 14.99 8.07
N PHE A 165 -10.41 16.00 8.57
CA PHE A 165 -11.86 16.07 8.53
C PHE A 165 -12.34 16.81 7.29
N MET A 166 -13.11 16.11 6.45
CA MET A 166 -13.89 16.69 5.37
C MET A 166 -15.37 16.46 5.66
N PRO A 167 -16.28 17.40 5.36
CA PRO A 167 -17.71 17.21 5.61
C PRO A 167 -18.26 15.90 5.02
N ASN A 168 -17.77 15.48 3.85
CA ASN A 168 -18.19 14.23 3.21
C ASN A 168 -17.73 12.97 3.95
N LEU A 169 -16.72 13.07 4.82
CA LEU A 169 -16.20 11.97 5.63
C LEU A 169 -17.20 11.55 6.71
N VAL A 170 -18.04 12.47 7.18
CA VAL A 170 -19.04 12.24 8.24
C VAL A 170 -19.97 11.08 7.90
N ASN A 171 -20.27 10.88 6.62
CA ASN A 171 -21.09 9.80 6.12
C ASN A 171 -20.50 8.39 6.31
N TYR A 172 -19.21 8.31 6.53
CA TYR A 172 -18.46 7.07 6.63
C TYR A 172 -17.82 6.87 8.00
N LEU A 173 -17.91 7.88 8.88
CA LEU A 173 -17.51 7.75 10.26
C LEU A 173 -18.59 6.98 11.02
N HIS A 174 -18.17 5.98 11.78
CA HIS A 174 -19.06 5.33 12.72
C HIS A 174 -19.44 6.33 13.84
N MET A 175 -20.64 6.18 14.41
CA MET A 175 -21.22 7.15 15.35
C MET A 175 -20.40 7.32 16.63
N ASP A 176 -19.66 6.30 17.05
CA ASP A 176 -18.72 6.37 18.18
C ASP A 176 -17.57 7.38 17.97
N LEU A 177 -17.25 7.71 16.72
CA LEU A 177 -16.25 8.70 16.37
C LEU A 177 -16.79 10.13 16.42
N TYR A 178 -18.11 10.32 16.54
CA TYR A 178 -18.72 11.66 16.53
C TYR A 178 -18.33 12.44 17.78
N ASP A 179 -18.26 11.79 18.94
CA ASP A 179 -17.83 12.42 20.18
C ASP A 179 -16.37 12.91 20.09
N ILE A 180 -15.49 12.11 19.46
CA ILE A 180 -14.09 12.49 19.23
C ILE A 180 -14.01 13.71 18.31
N VAL A 181 -14.78 13.71 17.22
CA VAL A 181 -14.83 14.84 16.30
C VAL A 181 -15.38 16.07 17.02
N GLN A 182 -16.48 15.95 17.77
CA GLN A 182 -17.08 17.05 18.53
C GLN A 182 -16.08 17.67 19.51
N ASP A 183 -15.41 16.84 20.31
CA ASP A 183 -14.46 17.30 21.34
C ASP A 183 -13.28 18.10 20.75
N VAL A 184 -12.82 17.73 19.55
CA VAL A 184 -11.61 18.32 18.97
C VAL A 184 -11.91 19.45 17.98
N SER A 185 -13.00 19.35 17.22
CA SER A 185 -13.38 20.35 16.20
C SER A 185 -14.34 21.42 16.69
N GLY A 186 -15.09 21.14 17.77
CA GLY A 186 -16.18 21.98 18.24
C GLY A 186 -17.47 21.90 17.40
N PHE A 187 -17.56 21.00 16.41
CA PHE A 187 -18.83 20.73 15.73
C PHE A 187 -19.84 20.10 16.70
N SER A 188 -21.09 20.55 16.65
CA SER A 188 -22.15 19.89 17.42
C SER A 188 -22.48 18.53 16.79
N VAL A 189 -22.89 17.56 17.62
CA VAL A 189 -23.37 16.26 17.12
C VAL A 189 -24.57 16.44 16.19
N GLU A 190 -25.40 17.45 16.44
CA GLU A 190 -26.51 17.83 15.57
C GLU A 190 -26.04 18.27 14.19
N ASP A 191 -24.95 19.04 14.09
CA ASP A 191 -24.39 19.47 12.81
C ASP A 191 -23.79 18.29 12.04
N LEU A 192 -23.05 17.40 12.72
CA LEU A 192 -22.55 16.16 12.12
C LEU A 192 -23.70 15.27 11.63
N THR A 193 -24.75 15.13 12.43
CA THR A 193 -25.93 14.34 12.08
C THR A 193 -26.68 14.94 10.90
N LYS A 194 -26.80 16.28 10.81
CA LYS A 194 -27.38 16.95 9.64
C LYS A 194 -26.53 16.74 8.39
N MET A 195 -25.20 16.82 8.50
CA MET A 195 -24.30 16.48 7.40
C MET A 195 -24.47 15.02 6.95
N HIS A 196 -24.75 14.11 7.90
CA HIS A 196 -25.01 12.71 7.59
C HIS A 196 -26.35 12.49 6.85
N GLN A 197 -27.38 13.24 7.26
CA GLN A 197 -28.74 13.13 6.71
C GLN A 197 -28.93 13.83 5.37
N LEU A 198 -28.05 14.77 5.02
CA LEU A 198 -27.93 15.30 3.67
C LEU A 198 -27.44 14.17 2.76
N LYS A 199 -28.38 13.31 2.33
CA LYS A 199 -28.15 12.42 1.19
C LYS A 199 -27.61 13.30 0.06
N PRO A 200 -26.56 12.86 -0.66
CA PRO A 200 -26.21 13.53 -1.91
C PRO A 200 -27.47 13.55 -2.75
N SER A 201 -27.99 14.75 -3.00
CA SER A 201 -29.22 14.94 -3.77
C SER A 201 -29.01 14.21 -5.09
N ASN A 202 -29.76 13.13 -5.29
CA ASN A 202 -29.81 12.39 -6.54
C ASN A 202 -30.65 13.19 -7.55
N GLU A 203 -30.35 14.49 -7.69
CA GLU A 203 -31.09 15.44 -8.51
C GLU A 203 -30.69 15.37 -10.00
N ASN A 204 -29.85 14.41 -10.39
CA ASN A 204 -29.52 14.14 -11.79
C ASN A 204 -30.11 12.81 -12.29
N ASN A 205 -31.35 12.49 -11.89
CA ASN A 205 -32.17 11.55 -12.65
C ASN A 205 -32.74 12.26 -13.89
N ASP A 206 -31.86 12.74 -14.77
CA ASP A 206 -32.16 12.85 -16.20
C ASP A 206 -31.90 11.46 -16.80
N GLU A 207 -32.76 10.50 -16.45
CA GLU A 207 -32.96 9.31 -17.27
C GLU A 207 -33.75 9.72 -18.52
N ASP A 208 -33.09 10.46 -19.40
CA ASP A 208 -33.62 10.78 -20.73
C ASP A 208 -32.79 10.00 -21.76
N TYR A 209 -33.43 8.96 -22.29
CA TYR A 209 -33.23 8.47 -23.66
C TYR A 209 -31.94 7.70 -24.00
N LEU A 210 -31.83 6.45 -23.51
CA LEU A 210 -31.15 5.41 -24.29
C LEU A 210 -32.17 4.82 -25.28
N GLY A 211 -32.17 5.37 -26.49
CA GLY A 211 -33.02 4.92 -27.58
C GLY A 211 -32.77 3.44 -27.92
N ASP A 212 -33.88 2.72 -28.10
CA ASP A 212 -33.94 1.43 -28.77
C ASP A 212 -33.24 1.51 -30.13
N ALA A 213 -32.09 0.87 -30.24
CA ALA A 213 -31.48 0.54 -31.52
C ALA A 213 -31.71 -0.95 -31.80
N ASP A 214 -32.98 -1.27 -32.10
CA ASP A 214 -33.30 -2.36 -32.99
C ASP A 214 -32.71 -2.02 -34.37
N THR A 215 -31.59 -2.62 -34.73
CA THR A 215 -31.25 -2.79 -36.15
C THR A 215 -30.55 -4.13 -36.30
N GLU A 216 -31.36 -5.13 -36.62
CA GLU A 216 -30.91 -6.34 -37.27
C GLU A 216 -30.13 -5.97 -38.54
N GLY A 217 -28.89 -6.44 -38.61
CA GLY A 217 -28.02 -6.31 -39.76
C GLY A 217 -27.23 -7.59 -39.93
N GLU A 218 -27.93 -8.64 -40.40
CA GLU A 218 -27.31 -9.78 -41.06
C GLU A 218 -26.48 -9.28 -42.25
N THR A 219 -25.17 -9.50 -42.21
CA THR A 219 -24.37 -9.71 -43.43
C THR A 219 -23.36 -10.81 -43.17
N ASP A 220 -23.69 -11.98 -43.69
CA ASP A 220 -22.74 -12.98 -44.18
C ASP A 220 -21.74 -12.33 -45.16
N ASP A 221 -20.46 -12.72 -45.08
CA ASP A 221 -19.57 -12.94 -46.23
C ASP A 221 -18.15 -13.35 -45.77
N GLU A 222 -17.97 -14.67 -45.66
CA GLU A 222 -16.99 -15.46 -46.41
C GLU A 222 -15.73 -14.79 -47.02
N TYR A 223 -14.58 -15.38 -46.66
CA TYR A 223 -13.32 -15.54 -47.41
C TYR A 223 -12.61 -14.30 -48.04
N ARG A 224 -11.38 -14.03 -47.56
CA ARG A 224 -10.18 -14.43 -48.33
C ARG A 224 -8.85 -14.24 -47.59
N ASP A 225 -8.15 -15.35 -47.53
CA ASP A 225 -6.72 -15.54 -47.44
C ASP A 225 -6.02 -14.99 -48.71
N ALA A 226 -4.92 -14.23 -48.55
CA ALA A 226 -3.87 -14.07 -49.56
C ALA A 226 -2.67 -13.28 -49.00
N ASN A 227 -1.69 -14.04 -48.56
CA ASN A 227 -0.27 -13.70 -48.55
C ASN A 227 0.24 -13.43 -49.98
N VAL A 228 0.69 -12.20 -50.31
CA VAL A 228 1.58 -11.91 -51.45
C VAL A 228 2.49 -10.73 -51.12
N GLY A 229 3.81 -10.99 -51.09
CA GLY A 229 4.84 -9.96 -51.02
C GLY A 229 5.06 -9.23 -52.35
N GLY A 230 5.73 -8.08 -52.30
CA GLY A 230 6.16 -7.39 -53.52
C GLY A 230 6.72 -6.01 -53.25
N SER A 231 8.01 -5.87 -53.53
CA SER A 231 8.86 -4.69 -53.35
C SER A 231 8.52 -3.49 -54.26
N SER A 232 9.09 -2.35 -53.83
CA SER A 232 9.75 -1.31 -54.64
C SER A 232 9.00 -0.01 -55.00
N GLN A 233 9.64 1.06 -54.52
CA GLN A 233 9.91 2.35 -55.17
C GLN A 233 8.75 3.28 -55.58
N GLY A 234 8.85 4.52 -55.09
CA GLY A 234 8.68 5.67 -55.98
C GLY A 234 8.06 6.92 -55.36
N GLN A 235 8.94 7.88 -55.04
CA GLN A 235 8.75 9.32 -55.23
C GLN A 235 7.63 10.06 -54.47
N GLY A 236 8.07 10.88 -53.51
CA GLY A 236 8.08 12.33 -53.68
C GLY A 236 6.77 13.06 -53.41
N ARG A 237 6.75 13.83 -52.32
CA ARG A 237 6.20 15.19 -52.34
C ARG A 237 6.71 16.00 -51.15
N GLU A 238 7.40 17.07 -51.50
CA GLU A 238 7.68 18.23 -50.66
C GLU A 238 6.37 18.80 -50.10
N GLY A 239 6.43 19.26 -48.86
CA GLY A 239 5.32 19.88 -48.16
C GLY A 239 5.87 20.59 -46.93
N ASP A 240 6.41 21.78 -47.15
CA ASP A 240 6.78 22.75 -46.13
C ASP A 240 5.59 23.01 -45.19
N SER A 241 5.83 22.85 -43.89
CA SER A 241 4.97 23.41 -42.86
C SER A 241 5.82 23.69 -41.63
N GLU A 242 6.26 24.95 -41.55
CA GLU A 242 6.86 25.57 -40.38
C GLU A 242 5.83 25.55 -39.24
N GLY A 243 6.06 24.68 -38.26
CA GLY A 243 5.29 24.58 -37.03
C GLY A 243 6.21 24.70 -35.83
N LEU A 244 6.41 25.94 -35.37
CA LEU A 244 7.06 26.30 -34.12
C LEU A 244 6.47 25.50 -32.94
N ILE A 245 7.19 24.50 -32.44
CA ILE A 245 6.95 23.92 -31.11
C ILE A 245 8.12 24.35 -30.24
N GLY A 246 7.83 25.29 -29.35
CA GLY A 246 8.75 25.77 -28.34
C GLY A 246 9.20 24.63 -27.44
N HIS A 247 10.50 24.35 -27.48
CA HIS A 247 11.24 23.74 -26.39
C HIS A 247 10.88 24.47 -25.08
N ARG A 248 10.17 23.79 -24.17
CA ARG A 248 10.27 24.11 -22.75
C ARG A 248 11.35 23.22 -22.19
N ASP A 249 12.47 23.86 -21.91
CA ASP A 249 13.51 23.35 -21.03
C ASP A 249 12.87 23.08 -19.65
N LEU A 250 12.53 21.83 -19.40
CA LEU A 250 12.33 21.33 -18.05
C LEU A 250 13.73 21.02 -17.53
N GLU A 251 14.30 22.03 -16.89
CA GLU A 251 15.55 21.94 -16.16
C GLU A 251 15.52 20.74 -15.20
N ASP A 252 16.58 19.95 -15.31
CA ASP A 252 16.96 18.87 -14.43
C ASP A 252 17.00 19.34 -12.97
N GLN A 253 15.91 19.13 -12.22
CA GLN A 253 16.01 18.94 -10.77
C GLN A 253 16.18 17.45 -10.50
N ALA A 254 17.40 16.98 -10.74
CA ALA A 254 17.92 15.83 -10.06
C ALA A 254 17.78 16.08 -8.54
N MET A 255 16.79 15.47 -7.91
CA MET A 255 16.78 15.35 -6.45
C MET A 255 18.01 14.52 -6.09
N GLU A 256 19.06 15.24 -5.72
CA GLU A 256 20.25 14.74 -5.04
C GLU A 256 19.77 14.02 -3.79
N GLN A 257 19.55 12.71 -3.92
CA GLN A 257 19.42 11.81 -2.79
C GLN A 257 20.77 11.84 -2.09
N THR A 258 20.90 12.74 -1.13
CA THR A 258 22.00 12.69 -0.18
C THR A 258 21.86 11.38 0.57
N ASP A 259 22.75 10.46 0.21
CA ASP A 259 23.12 9.23 0.90
C ASP A 259 23.55 9.58 2.33
N LYS A 260 22.56 9.84 3.19
CA LYS A 260 22.72 10.04 4.63
C LYS A 260 22.16 8.82 5.34
N GLY A 261 23.02 7.81 5.44
CA GLY A 261 22.97 6.80 6.47
C GLY A 261 21.93 5.71 6.23
N GLU A 262 22.35 4.65 5.55
CA GLU A 262 21.94 3.29 5.90
C GLU A 262 22.14 3.13 7.42
N MET A 263 21.06 3.31 8.19
CA MET A 263 21.01 2.94 9.59
C MET A 263 20.95 1.41 9.60
N ASP A 264 22.13 0.80 9.77
CA ASP A 264 22.36 -0.63 9.89
C ASP A 264 21.54 -1.18 11.07
N TYR A 265 20.41 -1.82 10.78
CA TYR A 265 19.63 -2.57 11.77
C TYR A 265 20.41 -3.84 12.10
N ARG A 266 21.42 -3.69 12.96
CA ARG A 266 22.12 -4.80 13.58
C ARG A 266 21.15 -5.52 14.52
N ASP A 267 20.65 -6.64 14.03
CA ASP A 267 19.92 -7.67 14.77
C ASP A 267 20.82 -8.25 15.87
N GLU A 268 20.75 -7.67 17.08
CA GLU A 268 21.26 -8.33 18.28
C GLU A 268 20.18 -9.28 18.81
N GLY A 269 20.20 -10.50 18.29
CA GLY A 269 19.51 -11.64 18.86
C GLY A 269 19.94 -11.86 20.31
N LYS A 270 19.10 -11.44 21.25
CA LYS A 270 19.00 -12.02 22.59
C LYS A 270 17.55 -12.35 22.87
N GLY A 271 17.28 -13.65 22.92
CA GLY A 271 15.98 -14.19 23.30
C GLY A 271 15.46 -13.58 24.60
N LYS A 272 14.30 -12.95 24.50
CA LYS A 272 13.35 -12.77 25.58
C LYS A 272 11.97 -12.95 24.97
N ASP A 273 11.54 -14.20 24.92
CA ASP A 273 10.14 -14.52 24.76
C ASP A 273 9.38 -13.95 25.98
N ASN A 274 8.29 -13.23 25.68
CA ASN A 274 7.30 -12.65 26.59
C ASN A 274 7.60 -11.26 27.17
N ASP A 275 7.50 -10.17 26.38
CA ASP A 275 7.10 -8.84 26.93
C ASP A 275 6.64 -7.75 25.91
N GLU A 276 6.30 -8.09 24.66
CA GLU A 276 5.90 -7.07 23.66
C GLU A 276 4.52 -6.45 23.93
N GLY A 277 3.67 -7.13 24.70
CA GLY A 277 2.37 -6.62 25.11
C GLY A 277 2.44 -5.47 26.13
N GLU A 278 3.38 -5.52 27.09
CA GLU A 278 3.53 -4.49 28.11
C GLU A 278 4.18 -3.22 27.55
N THR A 279 5.14 -3.36 26.62
CA THR A 279 5.84 -2.21 26.02
C THR A 279 4.94 -1.34 25.14
N LEU A 280 4.00 -1.93 24.38
CA LEU A 280 3.02 -1.17 23.60
C LEU A 280 2.00 -0.45 24.49
N ASN A 281 1.59 -1.08 25.60
CA ASN A 281 0.60 -0.51 26.50
C ASN A 281 1.18 0.68 27.29
N ASN A 282 2.46 0.58 27.70
CA ASN A 282 3.17 1.66 28.39
C ASN A 282 3.38 2.88 27.49
N LYS A 283 3.76 2.67 26.21
CA LYS A 283 3.96 3.77 25.26
C LYS A 283 2.66 4.51 24.92
N CYS A 284 1.53 3.79 24.89
CA CYS A 284 0.21 4.39 24.71
C CYS A 284 -0.22 5.22 25.93
N LEU A 285 0.05 4.73 27.15
CA LEU A 285 -0.22 5.47 28.38
C LEU A 285 0.60 6.76 28.48
N GLU A 286 1.88 6.71 28.13
CA GLU A 286 2.76 7.89 28.07
C GLU A 286 2.23 8.96 27.10
N GLN A 287 1.70 8.56 25.94
CA GLN A 287 1.08 9.46 24.98
C GLN A 287 -0.21 10.10 25.52
N CYS A 288 -1.04 9.33 26.22
CA CYS A 288 -2.26 9.85 26.87
C CYS A 288 -1.91 10.87 27.97
N GLN A 289 -0.88 10.59 28.76
CA GLN A 289 -0.38 11.49 29.80
C GLN A 289 0.21 12.78 29.22
N GLN A 290 0.98 12.68 28.14
CA GLN A 290 1.56 13.84 27.47
C GLN A 290 0.46 14.73 26.86
N PHE A 291 -0.53 14.14 26.20
CA PHE A 291 -1.69 14.86 25.68
C PHE A 291 -2.49 15.56 26.80
N ALA A 292 -2.75 14.86 27.91
CA ALA A 292 -3.45 15.46 29.04
C ALA A 292 -2.66 16.65 29.63
N LYS A 293 -1.34 16.56 29.65
CA LYS A 293 -0.44 17.63 30.13
C LYS A 293 -0.44 18.85 29.22
N GLU A 294 -0.50 18.65 27.90
CA GLU A 294 -0.55 19.74 26.92
C GLU A 294 -1.89 20.47 26.90
N ASN A 295 -2.97 19.79 27.30
CA ASN A 295 -4.35 20.32 27.26
C ASN A 295 -4.89 20.75 28.63
N SER A 296 -4.02 20.88 29.65
CA SER A 296 -4.43 21.25 31.00
C SER A 296 -3.56 22.38 31.54
N THR A 297 -4.20 23.38 32.14
CA THR A 297 -3.48 24.51 32.77
C THR A 297 -3.31 24.32 34.27
N THR A 298 -4.10 23.41 34.85
CA THR A 298 -4.06 23.07 36.28
C THR A 298 -4.00 21.56 36.50
N PRO A 299 -3.49 21.10 37.66
CA PRO A 299 -3.49 19.68 38.01
C PRO A 299 -4.90 19.05 38.04
N ALA A 300 -5.92 19.82 38.42
CA ALA A 300 -7.30 19.33 38.45
C ALA A 300 -7.87 19.10 37.03
N GLU A 301 -7.49 19.94 36.06
CA GLU A 301 -7.83 19.75 34.65
C GLU A 301 -7.11 18.54 34.06
N TYR A 302 -5.84 18.34 34.44
CA TYR A 302 -5.04 17.19 34.00
C TYR A 302 -5.71 15.87 34.35
N GLU A 303 -6.09 15.69 35.62
CA GLU A 303 -6.77 14.46 36.08
C GLU A 303 -8.11 14.27 35.36
N LYS A 304 -8.84 15.36 35.10
CA LYS A 304 -10.11 15.31 34.38
C LYS A 304 -9.94 14.92 32.91
N VAL A 305 -8.93 15.46 32.22
CA VAL A 305 -8.62 15.14 30.82
C VAL A 305 -8.09 13.72 30.71
N LEU A 306 -7.14 13.32 31.56
CA LEU A 306 -6.58 11.97 31.58
C LEU A 306 -7.66 10.93 31.90
N GLY A 307 -8.54 11.20 32.87
CA GLY A 307 -9.65 10.31 33.23
C GLY A 307 -10.62 10.08 32.07
N ARG A 308 -10.92 11.11 31.27
CA ARG A 308 -11.77 10.98 30.07
C ARG A 308 -11.11 10.10 29.00
N ILE A 309 -9.82 10.30 28.74
CA ILE A 309 -9.05 9.52 27.76
C ILE A 309 -9.02 8.03 28.16
N LEU A 310 -8.77 7.74 29.43
CA LEU A 310 -8.73 6.37 29.93
C LEU A 310 -10.12 5.71 29.95
N ALA A 311 -11.18 6.47 30.28
CA ALA A 311 -12.56 5.97 30.24
C ALA A 311 -12.98 5.61 28.81
N ALA A 312 -12.72 6.49 27.82
CA ALA A 312 -13.00 6.21 26.41
C ALA A 312 -12.29 4.94 25.91
N ARG A 313 -11.06 4.70 26.37
CA ARG A 313 -10.28 3.50 26.03
C ARG A 313 -10.86 2.22 26.65
N SER A 314 -11.37 2.29 27.87
CA SER A 314 -11.97 1.13 28.54
C SER A 314 -13.24 0.61 27.85
N HIS A 315 -13.93 1.48 27.10
CA HIS A 315 -15.12 1.11 26.32
C HIS A 315 -14.80 0.52 24.93
N GLN A 316 -13.55 0.61 24.46
CA GLN A 316 -13.12 0.12 23.13
C GLN A 316 -12.49 -1.29 23.15
N LEU A 317 -12.34 -1.94 24.31
CA LEU A 317 -11.85 -3.32 24.39
C LEU A 317 -13.04 -4.30 24.44
N PRO A 318 -13.40 -5.00 23.35
CA PRO A 318 -14.44 -6.00 23.38
C PRO A 318 -13.88 -7.26 24.04
N GLY A 319 -14.31 -7.55 25.28
CA GLY A 319 -14.03 -8.86 25.89
C GLY A 319 -13.95 -8.95 27.41
N THR A 320 -13.95 -7.84 28.16
CA THR A 320 -13.70 -7.90 29.62
C THR A 320 -14.96 -7.92 30.50
N GLN A 321 -16.17 -7.83 29.94
CA GLN A 321 -17.40 -7.81 30.75
C GLN A 321 -17.96 -9.19 31.15
N GLU A 322 -17.46 -10.31 30.63
CA GLU A 322 -18.00 -11.64 30.97
C GLU A 322 -17.33 -12.36 32.16
N ILE A 323 -16.34 -11.77 32.85
CA ILE A 323 -15.64 -12.45 33.97
C ILE A 323 -16.16 -12.06 35.37
N GLN A 324 -17.06 -11.07 35.50
CA GLN A 324 -17.59 -10.64 36.81
C GLN A 324 -18.99 -11.12 37.19
N GLN A 325 -19.60 -12.05 36.42
CA GLN A 325 -20.86 -12.70 36.81
C GLN A 325 -20.72 -14.19 37.20
N ALA A 326 -19.49 -14.68 37.41
CA ALA A 326 -19.22 -16.05 37.85
C ALA A 326 -18.28 -16.12 39.08
N ALA A 327 -18.46 -15.23 40.05
CA ALA A 327 -17.84 -15.31 41.38
C ALA A 327 -18.87 -15.06 42.49
#